data_AF-A0A833EQQ4-F1
#
_entry.id   AF-A0A833EQQ4-F1
#
_cell.length_a   1.000
_cell.length_b   1.000
_cell.length_c   1.000
_cell.angle_alpha   90.00
_cell.angle_beta   90.00
_cell.angle_gamma   90.00
#
_symmetry.space_group_name_H-M   'P 1'
#
loop_
_entity.id
_entity.type
_entity.pdbx_description
1 polymer ?
#
loop_
_entity_poly.entity_id
_entity_poly.type
_entity_poly.pdbx_seq_one_letter_code
_entity_poly.pdbx_strand_id
1 'polypeptide(L)'
;MTEKDRKLILDGKTIDYTYEGGWRFKVLFYNGLAAYQFLGDDGETVSNSNEDIPYNSRIIRDDLYHVVWHEKNIGDLVSLVIDTEKNRIHSAALLDYRGSKPILHFESGDIHDFSDE
;
A
#
# COMPACT_ATOMS: atom_id res chain seq x y z
N MET A 1 25.20 0.02 -1.85
CA MET A 1 23.81 -0.06 -1.34
C MET A 1 23.84 -0.82 -0.03
N THR A 2 23.54 -0.14 1.06
CA THR A 2 23.48 -0.70 2.41
C THR A 2 22.22 -1.56 2.59
N GLU A 3 22.14 -2.35 3.65
CA GLU A 3 20.92 -3.13 3.97
C GLU A 3 19.72 -2.21 4.25
N LYS A 4 19.98 -1.00 4.78
CA LYS A 4 18.97 0.05 4.98
C LYS A 4 18.40 0.52 3.63
N ASP A 5 19.27 0.75 2.64
CA ASP A 5 18.86 1.17 1.29
C ASP A 5 18.02 0.08 0.58
N ARG A 6 18.18 -1.19 0.95
CA ARG A 6 17.39 -2.31 0.40
C ARG A 6 15.98 -2.44 0.97
N LYS A 7 15.67 -1.80 2.11
CA LYS A 7 14.33 -1.86 2.73
C LYS A 7 13.43 -0.71 2.32
N LEU A 8 14.01 0.34 1.72
CA LEU A 8 13.37 1.62 1.40
C LEU A 8 13.30 1.82 -0.12
N ILE A 9 13.10 0.74 -0.88
CA ILE A 9 13.14 0.79 -2.35
C ILE A 9 12.00 1.64 -2.93
N LEU A 10 10.92 1.80 -2.17
CA LEU A 10 9.75 2.57 -2.58
C LEU A 10 9.81 4.02 -2.09
N ASP A 11 10.85 4.43 -1.36
CA ASP A 11 10.93 5.80 -0.83
C ASP A 11 10.95 6.83 -1.96
N GLY A 12 10.11 7.86 -1.85
CA GLY A 12 9.86 8.85 -2.90
C GLY A 12 8.87 8.39 -3.96
N LYS A 13 8.20 7.24 -3.81
CA LYS A 13 7.18 6.76 -4.75
C LYS A 13 5.77 7.07 -4.27
N THR A 14 4.91 7.37 -5.24
CA THR A 14 3.46 7.42 -5.10
C THR A 14 2.83 6.32 -5.95
N ILE A 15 1.78 5.69 -5.43
CA ILE A 15 0.95 4.73 -6.17
C ILE A 15 -0.53 5.08 -6.03
N ASP A 16 -1.25 5.07 -7.15
CA ASP A 16 -2.71 5.22 -7.23
C ASP A 16 -3.29 3.93 -7.83
N TYR A 17 -4.22 3.29 -7.14
CA TYR A 17 -4.80 2.03 -7.59
C TYR A 17 -6.23 1.85 -7.13
N THR A 18 -6.98 1.00 -7.84
CA THR A 18 -8.34 0.59 -7.46
C THR A 18 -8.44 -0.91 -7.37
N TYR A 19 -8.89 -1.43 -6.21
CA TYR A 19 -9.24 -2.83 -6.07
C TYR A 19 -10.43 -3.21 -6.97
N GLU A 20 -10.54 -4.48 -7.34
CA GLU A 20 -11.62 -5.01 -8.19
C GLU A 20 -13.03 -4.73 -7.64
N GLY A 21 -13.16 -4.62 -6.32
CA GLY A 21 -14.36 -4.25 -5.55
C GLY A 21 -14.63 -2.75 -5.50
N GLY A 22 -13.82 -1.95 -6.18
CA GLY A 22 -14.04 -0.52 -6.43
C GLY A 22 -13.35 0.43 -5.45
N TRP A 23 -12.73 -0.08 -4.37
CA TRP A 23 -12.04 0.79 -3.42
C TRP A 23 -10.74 1.34 -4.01
N ARG A 24 -10.64 2.67 -4.12
CA ARG A 24 -9.47 3.36 -4.68
C ARG A 24 -8.60 3.95 -3.58
N PHE A 25 -7.29 3.74 -3.71
CA PHE A 25 -6.30 4.23 -2.76
C PHE A 25 -5.20 4.99 -3.47
N LYS A 26 -4.71 6.04 -2.80
CA LYS A 26 -3.42 6.67 -3.10
C LYS A 26 -2.48 6.44 -1.93
N VAL A 27 -1.30 5.90 -2.19
CA VAL A 27 -0.28 5.61 -1.17
C VAL A 27 1.00 6.34 -1.52
N LEU A 28 1.61 6.99 -0.53
CA LEU A 28 2.89 7.67 -0.62
C LEU A 28 3.90 6.99 0.31
N PHE A 29 5.13 6.82 -0.15
CA PHE A 29 6.25 6.28 0.63
C PHE A 29 7.35 7.35 0.79
N TYR A 30 7.73 7.66 2.02
CA TYR A 30 8.68 8.73 2.34
C TYR A 30 9.44 8.45 3.64
N ASN A 31 10.75 8.65 3.66
CA ASN A 31 11.61 8.49 4.84
C ASN A 31 11.42 7.14 5.58
N GLY A 32 11.05 6.07 4.89
CA GLY A 32 10.71 4.77 5.48
C GLY A 32 9.34 4.69 6.15
N LEU A 33 8.47 5.65 5.85
CA LEU A 33 7.08 5.74 6.28
C LEU A 33 6.16 5.66 5.05
N ALA A 34 4.93 5.22 5.29
CA ALA A 34 3.86 5.18 4.32
C ALA A 34 2.71 6.06 4.82
N ALA A 35 2.04 6.72 3.89
CA ALA A 35 0.75 7.36 4.09
C ALA A 35 -0.22 6.86 3.03
N TYR A 36 -1.51 6.79 3.36
CA TYR A 36 -2.54 6.43 2.39
C TYR A 36 -3.76 7.33 2.51
N GLN A 37 -4.46 7.46 1.39
CA GLN A 37 -5.80 8.04 1.29
C GLN A 37 -6.72 7.02 0.63
N PHE A 38 -7.81 6.67 1.31
CA PHE A 38 -8.95 5.99 0.71
C PHE A 38 -9.82 7.06 0.04
N LEU A 39 -10.03 6.92 -1.27
CA LEU A 39 -10.77 7.88 -2.07
C LEU A 39 -12.23 7.43 -2.22
N GLY A 40 -13.15 8.39 -2.19
CA GLY A 40 -14.57 8.18 -2.48
C GLY A 40 -14.82 7.94 -3.97
N ASP A 41 -16.09 7.69 -4.31
CA ASP A 41 -16.51 7.33 -5.68
C ASP A 41 -16.17 8.39 -6.75
N ASP A 42 -16.00 9.65 -6.34
CA ASP A 42 -15.59 10.77 -7.20
C ASP A 42 -14.07 10.77 -7.50
N GLY A 43 -13.28 9.95 -6.81
CA GLY A 43 -11.83 9.90 -6.95
C GLY A 43 -11.07 11.11 -6.42
N GLU A 44 -11.75 12.06 -5.76
CA GLU A 44 -11.17 13.29 -5.23
C GLU A 44 -11.38 13.44 -3.73
N THR A 45 -12.51 12.96 -3.22
CA THR A 45 -12.85 13.06 -1.79
C THR A 45 -12.09 12.02 -1.00
N VAL A 46 -11.30 12.43 0.00
CA VAL A 46 -10.67 11.51 0.95
C VAL A 46 -11.71 11.05 1.97
N SER A 47 -12.06 9.78 1.94
CA SER A 47 -13.03 9.17 2.86
C SER A 47 -12.37 8.63 4.14
N ASN A 48 -11.10 8.25 4.06
CA ASN A 48 -10.27 7.86 5.20
C ASN A 48 -8.78 8.06 4.85
N SER A 49 -7.93 8.28 5.84
CA SER A 49 -6.48 8.38 5.63
C SER A 49 -5.70 8.05 6.89
N ASN A 50 -4.44 7.69 6.70
CA ASN A 50 -3.47 7.62 7.78
C ASN A 50 -2.06 7.91 7.24
N GLU A 51 -1.15 8.29 8.13
CA GLU A 51 0.21 8.73 7.78
C GLU A 51 1.24 8.26 8.81
N ASP A 52 2.52 8.47 8.49
CA ASP A 52 3.67 8.12 9.33
C ASP A 52 3.73 6.64 9.74
N ILE A 53 3.31 5.74 8.84
CA ILE A 53 3.27 4.31 9.11
C ILE A 53 4.59 3.65 8.68
N PRO A 54 5.37 3.04 9.60
CA PRO A 54 6.60 2.35 9.21
C PRO A 54 6.30 1.19 8.25
N TYR A 55 6.99 1.17 7.10
CA TYR A 55 6.89 0.08 6.13
C TYR A 55 8.21 -0.68 5.99
N ASN A 56 8.13 -1.88 5.43
CA ASN A 56 9.28 -2.60 4.89
C ASN A 56 8.98 -3.01 3.47
N SER A 57 9.94 -2.85 2.56
CA SER A 57 9.82 -3.33 1.19
C SER A 57 10.99 -4.18 0.75
N ARG A 58 10.79 -4.91 -0.35
CA ARG A 58 11.81 -5.65 -1.09
C ARG A 58 11.44 -5.74 -2.56
N ILE A 59 12.45 -5.89 -3.41
CA ILE A 59 12.28 -6.31 -4.80
C ILE A 59 12.13 -7.84 -4.82
N ILE A 60 11.11 -8.35 -5.51
CA ILE A 60 10.99 -9.78 -5.85
C ILE A 60 11.75 -10.06 -7.15
N ARG A 61 11.52 -9.22 -8.16
CA ARG A 61 12.19 -9.16 -9.47
C ARG A 61 12.02 -7.75 -10.04
N ASP A 62 12.63 -7.46 -11.18
CA ASP A 62 12.42 -6.21 -11.90
C ASP A 62 10.91 -5.95 -12.10
N ASP A 63 10.49 -4.72 -11.80
CA ASP A 63 9.10 -4.24 -11.85
C ASP A 63 8.10 -4.97 -10.93
N LEU A 64 8.60 -5.75 -9.96
CA LEU A 64 7.78 -6.45 -8.97
C LEU A 64 8.29 -6.22 -7.55
N TYR A 65 7.51 -5.46 -6.79
CA TYR A 65 7.83 -5.06 -5.43
C TYR A 65 6.91 -5.74 -4.44
N HIS A 66 7.40 -6.00 -3.24
CA HIS A 66 6.59 -6.40 -2.10
C HIS A 66 6.79 -5.40 -0.98
N VAL A 67 5.69 -4.87 -0.47
CA VAL A 67 5.67 -3.96 0.68
C VAL A 67 4.73 -4.49 1.76
N VAL A 68 5.11 -4.29 3.00
CA VAL A 68 4.31 -4.64 4.18
C VAL A 68 4.40 -3.51 5.19
N TRP A 69 3.27 -3.19 5.83
CA TRP A 69 3.22 -2.29 6.96
C TRP A 69 2.22 -2.76 8.02
N HIS A 70 2.41 -2.26 9.24
CA HIS A 70 1.61 -2.64 10.39
C HIS A 70 1.15 -1.41 11.17
N GLU A 71 -0.14 -1.14 11.13
CA GLU A 71 -0.78 -0.07 11.87
C GLU A 71 -1.25 -0.60 13.23
N LYS A 72 -0.30 -0.70 14.16
CA LYS A 72 -0.51 -1.27 15.51
C LYS A 72 -1.69 -0.66 16.26
N ASN A 73 -1.95 0.63 16.04
CA ASN A 73 -2.93 1.41 16.78
C ASN A 73 -4.36 0.99 16.42
N ILE A 74 -4.62 0.69 15.15
CA ILE A 74 -5.94 0.25 14.67
C ILE A 74 -6.01 -1.28 14.48
N GLY A 75 -4.86 -1.96 14.48
CA GLY A 75 -4.81 -3.40 14.34
C GLY A 75 -4.94 -3.84 12.89
N ASP A 76 -4.25 -3.17 11.97
CA ASP A 76 -4.24 -3.52 10.55
C ASP A 76 -2.83 -3.95 10.12
N LEU A 77 -2.73 -5.12 9.48
CA LEU A 77 -1.52 -5.59 8.84
C LEU A 77 -1.78 -5.69 7.35
N VAL A 78 -1.03 -4.95 6.54
CA VAL A 78 -1.22 -4.87 5.09
C VAL A 78 0.03 -5.35 4.37
N SER A 79 -0.17 -6.18 3.35
CA SER A 79 0.87 -6.67 2.44
C SER A 79 0.43 -6.46 1.00
N LEU A 80 1.21 -5.70 0.23
CA LEU A 80 0.95 -5.43 -1.19
C LEU A 80 2.09 -5.96 -2.05
N VAL A 81 1.73 -6.68 -3.11
CA VAL A 81 2.62 -6.99 -4.24
C VAL A 81 2.26 -6.04 -5.37
N ILE A 82 3.22 -5.24 -5.83
CA ILE A 82 3.05 -4.19 -6.83
C ILE A 82 3.79 -4.63 -8.09
N ASP A 83 3.06 -4.96 -9.16
CA ASP A 83 3.58 -5.34 -10.48
C ASP A 83 3.40 -4.15 -11.44
N THR A 84 4.44 -3.34 -11.60
CA THR A 84 4.40 -2.12 -12.44
C THR A 84 4.50 -2.43 -13.94
N GLU A 85 5.04 -3.60 -14.29
CA GLU A 85 5.05 -4.08 -15.68
C GLU A 85 3.63 -4.39 -16.15
N LYS A 86 2.80 -4.96 -15.26
CA LYS A 86 1.41 -5.33 -15.56
C LYS A 86 0.37 -4.32 -15.12
N ASN A 87 0.77 -3.24 -14.45
CA ASN A 87 -0.14 -2.28 -13.79
C ASN A 87 -1.13 -2.98 -12.85
N ARG A 88 -0.64 -3.90 -12.02
CA ARG A 88 -1.47 -4.70 -11.12
C ARG A 88 -0.94 -4.64 -9.69
N ILE A 89 -1.87 -4.63 -8.75
CA ILE A 89 -1.57 -4.81 -7.34
C ILE A 89 -2.30 -6.06 -6.81
N HIS A 90 -1.64 -6.77 -5.90
CA HIS A 90 -2.24 -7.88 -5.16
C HIS A 90 -2.09 -7.61 -3.67
N SER A 91 -3.20 -7.64 -2.95
CA SER A 91 -3.27 -7.32 -1.53
C SER A 91 -3.67 -8.53 -0.71
N ALA A 92 -2.99 -8.66 0.43
CA ALA A 92 -3.44 -9.46 1.55
C ALA A 92 -3.37 -8.55 2.78
N ALA A 93 -4.49 -8.34 3.44
CA ALA A 93 -4.55 -7.57 4.67
C ALA A 93 -5.41 -8.27 5.73
N LEU A 94 -4.94 -8.17 6.97
CA LEU A 94 -5.72 -8.53 8.14
C LEU A 94 -6.09 -7.21 8.85
N LEU A 95 -7.33 -6.80 8.68
CA LEU A 95 -7.87 -5.54 9.20
C LEU A 95 -8.62 -5.78 10.51
N ASP A 96 -8.57 -4.80 11.40
CA ASP A 96 -9.22 -4.81 12.72
C ASP A 96 -8.93 -6.10 13.53
N TYR A 97 -7.70 -6.63 13.47
CA TYR A 97 -7.36 -7.90 14.13
C TYR A 97 -7.40 -7.83 15.66
N ARG A 98 -7.43 -6.61 16.21
CA ARG A 98 -7.58 -6.33 17.64
C ARG A 98 -9.03 -6.11 18.05
N GLY A 99 -9.93 -5.90 17.08
CA GLY A 99 -11.35 -5.64 17.30
C GLY A 99 -12.19 -6.90 17.40
N SER A 100 -13.50 -6.69 17.32
CA SER A 100 -14.49 -7.76 17.47
C SER A 100 -14.80 -8.50 16.17
N LYS A 101 -14.40 -7.93 15.03
CA LYS A 101 -14.72 -8.43 13.69
C LYS A 101 -13.51 -8.28 12.76
N PRO A 102 -12.46 -9.10 12.96
CA PRO A 102 -11.32 -9.10 12.05
C PRO A 102 -11.77 -9.41 10.62
N ILE A 103 -11.22 -8.67 9.66
CA ILE A 103 -11.51 -8.86 8.23
C ILE A 103 -10.24 -9.35 7.56
N LEU A 104 -10.33 -10.50 6.90
CA LEU A 104 -9.32 -10.91 5.92
C LEU A 104 -9.70 -10.30 4.58
N HIS A 105 -8.94 -9.31 4.14
CA HIS A 105 -9.01 -8.75 2.81
C HIS A 105 -7.97 -9.44 1.93
N PHE A 106 -8.40 -9.97 0.78
CA PHE A 106 -7.53 -10.67 -0.16
C PHE A 106 -8.03 -10.41 -1.57
N GLU A 107 -7.42 -9.45 -2.23
CA GLU A 107 -7.98 -8.86 -3.44
C GLU A 107 -6.88 -8.32 -4.36
N SER A 108 -7.20 -8.23 -5.65
CA SER A 108 -6.32 -7.58 -6.63
C SER A 108 -6.92 -6.25 -7.08
N GLY A 109 -6.10 -5.43 -7.72
CA GLY A 109 -6.52 -4.15 -8.26
C GLY A 109 -5.66 -3.72 -9.44
N ASP A 110 -6.11 -2.69 -10.12
CA ASP A 110 -5.42 -2.06 -11.24
C ASP A 110 -4.73 -0.78 -10.76
N ILE A 111 -3.49 -0.59 -11.20
CA ILE A 111 -2.68 0.61 -10.93
C ILE A 111 -3.00 1.65 -12.01
N HIS A 112 -3.36 2.85 -11.56
CA HIS A 112 -3.61 4.01 -12.43
C HIS A 112 -2.36 4.87 -12.59
N ASP A 113 -1.55 4.97 -11.53
CA ASP A 113 -0.30 5.71 -11.54
C ASP A 113 0.74 5.07 -10.59
N PHE A 114 1.99 5.09 -11.01
CA PHE A 114 3.15 4.74 -10.20
C PHE A 114 4.30 5.68 -10.57
N SER A 115 4.54 6.68 -9.73
CA SER A 115 5.38 7.84 -10.06
C SER A 115 6.34 8.19 -8.92
N ASP A 116 7.36 8.98 -9.25
CA ASP A 116 8.19 9.67 -8.26
C ASP A 116 7.44 10.91 -7.73
N GLU A 117 7.60 11.21 -6.44
CA GLU A 117 7.12 12.45 -5.79
C GLU A 117 7.92 13.70 -6.20
#